data_AF-A0A2U3NGH0-F1
#
_entry.id   AF-A0A2U3NGH0-F1
#
_cell.length_a   1.000
_cell.length_b   1.000
_cell.length_c   1.000
_cell.angle_alpha   90.00
_cell.angle_beta   90.00
_cell.angle_gamma   90.00
#
_symmetry.space_group_name_H-M   'P 1'
#
loop_
_entity.id
_entity.type
_entity.pdbx_description
1 polymer ?
#
loop_
_entity_poly.entity_id
_entity_poly.type
_entity_poly.pdbx_seq_one_letter_code
_entity_poly.pdbx_strand_id
1 'polypeptide(L)'
;MTGNDMPSASGVRIAGDDYQWLHVWRACMEALHHDLTKNTDNPTIAVGVEEPGVGNGDDVVRHRMRSPHAYTQVKYAVDNRISVGLAYLDDEGILKKMLAAHKNLTADGNPVEMRLATNRTHDPADVLLRDRDGRDGRLVPRAVQGGPNSERGKARKAWAIAADTDEPTLMAFLDDLHFDIAYDLKRLRDEVGLLMTANGLRSDENAVDQGADWVAKQVIAGHRRLNLSDIRQAVTTLDLQRGSPWTTVSVATIKHDELADQAAVSVDWVDRVSGEKDWHRVAPMPPHTWDDLAADIATVPTQLGGARRILVSGHMRQATGFLLGAELRRVLRYEVGVRQGDQLWSSEEKTEAFSLKVTEQSVGLGSDTALIVNVAADFADQAADWIRHIGLPVATIVTATPSTGASPTAVTTPVAANSFAVQIRDLARRHGTSGTLHLFLIGPLGLAVLLGHHWNRVTTTHVYEHLGAQGYAHAFTVDA
;
A
#
# COMPACT_ATOMS: atom_id res chain seq x y z
N MET A 1 -11.76 -8.89 34.28
CA MET A 1 -10.68 -9.17 33.32
C MET A 1 -10.23 -10.60 33.56
N THR A 2 -10.80 -11.56 32.84
CA THR A 2 -10.21 -12.91 32.74
C THR A 2 -8.93 -12.73 31.95
N GLY A 3 -7.78 -13.05 32.56
CA GLY A 3 -6.52 -13.04 31.82
C GLY A 3 -6.62 -14.00 30.65
N ASN A 4 -6.20 -13.59 29.46
CA ASN A 4 -6.10 -14.52 28.34
C ASN A 4 -5.03 -15.57 28.69
N ASP A 5 -5.45 -16.81 28.87
CA ASP A 5 -4.52 -17.93 29.00
C ASP A 5 -3.75 -18.14 27.69
N MET A 6 -2.56 -18.76 27.79
CA MET A 6 -1.81 -19.13 26.59
C MET A 6 -2.65 -20.08 25.72
N PRO A 7 -2.64 -19.91 24.38
CA PRO A 7 -3.33 -20.84 23.48
C PRO A 7 -2.84 -22.29 23.70
N SER A 8 -3.75 -23.25 23.58
CA SER A 8 -3.39 -24.67 23.59
C SER A 8 -2.48 -25.01 22.40
N ALA A 9 -1.70 -26.09 22.50
CA ALA A 9 -0.82 -26.51 21.38
C ALA A 9 -1.58 -26.69 20.05
N SER A 10 -2.81 -27.20 20.11
CA SER A 10 -3.68 -27.29 18.94
C SER A 10 -4.09 -25.91 18.41
N GLY A 11 -4.39 -24.96 19.30
CA GLY A 11 -4.70 -23.58 18.92
C GLY A 11 -3.51 -22.86 18.26
N VAL A 12 -2.29 -23.10 18.75
CA VAL A 12 -1.06 -22.59 18.14
C VAL A 12 -0.88 -23.13 16.72
N ARG A 13 -1.13 -24.43 16.52
CA ARG A 13 -1.04 -25.06 15.21
C ARG A 13 -2.06 -24.49 14.23
N ILE A 14 -3.33 -24.42 14.62
CA ILE A 14 -4.41 -23.89 13.76
C ILE A 14 -4.09 -22.45 13.34
N ALA A 15 -3.67 -21.60 14.28
CA ALA A 15 -3.30 -20.22 13.96
C ALA A 15 -2.10 -20.13 12.98
N GLY A 16 -1.17 -21.08 13.05
CA GLY A 16 -0.07 -21.19 12.09
C GLY A 16 -0.53 -21.62 10.71
N ASP A 17 -1.41 -22.63 10.63
CA ASP A 17 -1.99 -23.12 9.39
C ASP A 17 -2.83 -22.01 8.72
N ASP A 18 -3.67 -21.30 9.47
CA ASP A 18 -4.48 -20.16 8.98
C ASP A 18 -3.59 -19.04 8.41
N TYR A 19 -2.49 -18.71 9.11
CA TYR A 19 -1.53 -17.71 8.64
C TYR A 19 -0.86 -18.12 7.32
N GLN A 20 -0.50 -19.40 7.17
CA GLN A 20 0.03 -19.93 5.92
C GLN A 20 -1.00 -19.92 4.79
N TRP A 21 -2.23 -20.39 5.04
CA TRP A 21 -3.29 -20.42 4.03
C TRP A 21 -3.68 -19.01 3.55
N LEU A 22 -3.58 -18.02 4.42
CA LEU A 22 -3.79 -16.63 4.03
C LEU A 22 -2.68 -16.11 3.11
N HIS A 23 -1.42 -16.51 3.30
CA HIS A 23 -0.33 -16.23 2.35
C HIS A 23 -0.56 -16.92 1.00
N VAL A 24 -1.07 -18.16 0.98
CA VAL A 24 -1.46 -18.84 -0.26
C VAL A 24 -2.59 -18.08 -0.96
N TRP A 25 -3.60 -17.63 -0.22
CA TRP A 25 -4.70 -16.87 -0.79
C TRP A 25 -4.24 -15.50 -1.33
N ARG A 26 -3.32 -14.81 -0.63
CA ARG A 26 -2.64 -13.61 -1.15
C ARG A 26 -1.99 -13.89 -2.51
N ALA A 27 -1.21 -14.97 -2.62
CA ALA A 27 -0.57 -15.36 -3.88
C ALA A 27 -1.59 -15.72 -4.98
N CYS A 28 -2.74 -16.30 -4.63
CA CYS A 28 -3.84 -16.53 -5.57
C CYS A 28 -4.43 -15.21 -6.09
N MET A 29 -4.58 -14.21 -5.22
CA MET A 29 -5.07 -12.89 -5.61
C MET A 29 -4.05 -12.14 -6.47
N GLU A 30 -2.75 -12.25 -6.21
CA GLU A 30 -1.69 -11.74 -7.10
C GLU A 30 -1.76 -12.40 -8.49
N ALA A 31 -1.85 -13.74 -8.54
CA ALA A 31 -1.96 -14.47 -9.80
C ALA A 31 -3.19 -14.05 -10.62
N LEU A 32 -4.34 -13.93 -9.94
CA LEU A 32 -5.57 -13.43 -10.55
C LEU A 32 -5.40 -11.98 -11.04
N HIS A 33 -4.74 -11.13 -10.27
CA HIS A 33 -4.51 -9.73 -10.64
C HIS A 33 -3.68 -9.62 -11.91
N HIS A 34 -2.52 -10.29 -11.95
CA HIS A 34 -1.65 -10.34 -13.12
C HIS A 34 -2.38 -10.84 -14.37
N ASP A 35 -3.25 -11.84 -14.21
CA ASP A 35 -4.02 -12.36 -15.32
C ASP A 35 -5.09 -11.36 -15.80
N LEU A 36 -5.77 -10.65 -14.90
CA LEU A 36 -6.84 -9.74 -15.27
C LEU A 36 -6.32 -8.43 -15.86
N THR A 37 -5.22 -7.89 -15.34
CA THR A 37 -4.69 -6.57 -15.73
C THR A 37 -3.60 -6.65 -16.78
N LYS A 38 -2.91 -7.78 -16.90
CA LYS A 38 -1.74 -7.96 -17.79
C LYS A 38 -0.64 -6.90 -17.56
N ASN A 39 -0.51 -6.42 -16.33
CA ASN A 39 0.43 -5.37 -15.94
C ASN A 39 1.87 -5.88 -15.66
N THR A 40 2.13 -7.18 -15.81
CA THR A 40 3.45 -7.77 -15.59
C THR A 40 3.86 -8.64 -16.78
N ASP A 41 5.15 -8.56 -17.15
CA ASP A 41 5.75 -9.37 -18.21
C ASP A 41 6.05 -10.81 -17.77
N ASN A 42 5.99 -11.10 -16.47
CA ASN A 42 6.22 -12.44 -15.92
C ASN A 42 5.14 -12.84 -14.90
N PRO A 43 3.90 -13.05 -15.36
CA PRO A 43 2.77 -13.29 -14.47
C PRO A 43 2.89 -14.63 -13.73
N THR A 44 2.35 -14.67 -12.52
CA THR A 44 2.08 -15.93 -11.80
C THR A 44 0.95 -16.68 -12.51
N ILE A 45 1.19 -17.92 -12.91
CA ILE A 45 0.25 -18.79 -13.63
C ILE A 45 -0.33 -19.92 -12.76
N ALA A 46 0.33 -20.23 -11.64
CA ALA A 46 -0.17 -21.17 -10.63
C ALA A 46 0.44 -20.88 -9.26
N VAL A 47 -0.25 -21.32 -8.21
CA VAL A 47 0.18 -21.22 -6.81
C VAL A 47 0.27 -22.62 -6.21
N GLY A 48 1.45 -22.99 -5.72
CA GLY A 48 1.68 -24.20 -4.94
C GLY A 48 1.43 -23.96 -3.45
N VAL A 49 0.95 -25.00 -2.76
CA VAL A 49 0.78 -25.03 -1.29
C VAL A 49 1.23 -26.39 -0.77
N GLU A 50 2.17 -26.39 0.19
CA GLU A 50 2.87 -27.60 0.65
C GLU A 50 3.33 -28.46 -0.54
N GLU A 51 4.04 -27.80 -1.46
CA GLU A 51 4.39 -28.37 -2.75
C GLU A 51 5.46 -29.47 -2.64
N PRO A 52 5.21 -30.69 -3.14
CA PRO A 52 6.19 -31.76 -3.02
C PRO A 52 7.44 -31.49 -3.85
N GLY A 53 8.60 -31.85 -3.29
CA GLY A 53 9.87 -31.89 -4.02
C GLY A 53 10.65 -30.57 -4.08
N VAL A 54 10.18 -29.49 -3.43
CA VAL A 54 10.86 -28.17 -3.45
C VAL A 54 11.60 -27.84 -2.15
N GLY A 55 11.70 -28.78 -1.20
CA GLY A 55 12.42 -28.59 0.06
C GLY A 55 11.73 -27.59 1.00
N ASN A 56 12.50 -26.80 1.76
CA ASN A 56 11.97 -25.80 2.71
C ASN A 56 11.61 -24.47 2.03
N GLY A 57 10.85 -24.57 0.96
CA GLY A 57 10.25 -23.46 0.22
C GLY A 57 8.91 -23.88 -0.35
N ASP A 58 8.29 -24.88 0.28
CA ASP A 58 7.11 -25.61 -0.18
C ASP A 58 5.80 -25.03 0.34
N ASP A 59 5.81 -24.28 1.45
CA ASP A 59 4.58 -23.75 2.07
C ASP A 59 3.75 -22.93 1.09
N VAL A 60 4.39 -22.02 0.34
CA VAL A 60 3.76 -21.25 -0.75
C VAL A 60 4.73 -21.10 -1.92
N VAL A 61 4.32 -21.53 -3.10
CA VAL A 61 5.12 -21.40 -4.33
C VAL A 61 4.37 -20.58 -5.37
N ARG A 62 5.00 -19.56 -5.95
CA ARG A 62 4.46 -18.82 -7.10
C ARG A 62 5.15 -19.29 -8.36
N HIS A 63 4.43 -20.08 -9.15
CA HIS A 63 4.85 -20.50 -10.48
C HIS A 63 4.60 -19.35 -11.45
N ARG A 64 5.67 -18.67 -11.83
CA ARG A 64 5.66 -17.64 -12.87
C ARG A 64 5.76 -18.24 -14.27
N MET A 65 5.34 -17.50 -15.29
CA MET A 65 5.42 -17.93 -16.70
C MET A 65 6.85 -18.29 -17.13
N ARG A 66 7.84 -17.59 -16.58
CA ARG A 66 9.28 -17.90 -16.68
C ARG A 66 9.94 -17.75 -15.32
N SER A 67 11.08 -18.41 -15.11
CA SER A 67 11.90 -18.19 -13.92
C SER A 67 12.27 -16.70 -13.75
N PRO A 68 12.50 -16.22 -12.52
CA PRO A 68 12.48 -16.99 -11.27
C PRO A 68 11.06 -17.26 -10.75
N HIS A 69 10.79 -18.52 -10.38
CA HIS A 69 9.68 -18.85 -9.50
C HIS A 69 10.01 -18.41 -8.07
N ALA A 70 8.98 -18.13 -7.26
CA ALA A 70 9.18 -17.73 -5.87
C ALA A 70 8.77 -18.85 -4.92
N TYR A 71 9.61 -19.15 -3.95
CA TYR A 71 9.46 -20.21 -2.96
C TYR A 71 9.50 -19.61 -1.56
N THR A 72 8.40 -19.70 -0.84
CA THR A 72 8.23 -19.06 0.46
C THR A 72 8.11 -20.12 1.55
N GLN A 73 8.97 -20.04 2.55
CA GLN A 73 8.77 -20.69 3.84
C GLN A 73 8.02 -19.74 4.77
N VAL A 74 6.91 -20.20 5.32
CA VAL A 74 6.08 -19.48 6.28
C VAL A 74 6.38 -19.98 7.69
N LYS A 75 6.56 -19.07 8.64
CA LYS A 75 6.69 -19.37 10.07
C LYS A 75 5.81 -18.44 10.88
N TYR A 76 4.96 -19.01 11.73
CA TYR A 76 4.09 -18.26 12.62
C TYR A 76 4.49 -18.44 14.09
N ALA A 77 4.34 -17.37 14.86
CA ALA A 77 4.55 -17.37 16.30
C ALA A 77 3.32 -16.76 17.00
N VAL A 78 2.85 -17.40 18.06
CA VAL A 78 1.77 -16.85 18.90
C VAL A 78 2.25 -15.82 19.92
N ASP A 79 3.58 -15.70 20.10
CA ASP A 79 4.22 -14.69 20.93
C ASP A 79 5.46 -14.10 20.25
N ASN A 80 5.90 -12.95 20.76
CA ASN A 80 7.04 -12.19 20.23
C ASN A 80 8.32 -12.39 21.06
N ARG A 81 8.47 -13.50 21.80
CA ARG A 81 9.62 -13.70 22.71
C ARG A 81 10.92 -14.02 21.97
N ILE A 82 10.81 -14.64 20.80
CA ILE A 82 11.95 -15.05 19.98
C ILE A 82 11.92 -14.24 18.68
N SER A 83 12.97 -13.46 18.46
CA SER A 83 13.19 -12.68 17.25
C SER A 83 13.97 -13.48 16.20
N VAL A 84 13.85 -13.09 14.94
CA VAL A 84 14.62 -13.66 13.83
C VAL A 84 16.05 -13.13 13.88
N GLY A 85 17.00 -14.03 14.09
CA GLY A 85 18.44 -13.80 14.12
C GLY A 85 19.18 -15.09 13.81
N LEU A 86 20.51 -15.06 13.70
CA LEU A 86 21.31 -16.27 13.46
C LEU A 86 20.95 -17.42 14.40
N ALA A 87 20.82 -17.15 15.71
CA ALA A 87 20.50 -18.18 16.70
C ALA A 87 19.18 -18.90 16.38
N TYR A 88 18.11 -18.14 16.15
CA TYR A 88 16.81 -18.71 15.75
C TYR A 88 16.88 -19.49 14.44
N LEU A 89 17.55 -18.93 13.43
CA LEU A 89 17.66 -19.54 12.11
C LEU A 89 18.48 -20.84 12.11
N ASP A 90 19.48 -20.94 13.00
CA ASP A 90 20.32 -22.12 13.22
C ASP A 90 19.59 -23.16 14.08
N ASP A 91 19.04 -22.78 15.23
CA ASP A 91 18.37 -23.67 16.18
C ASP A 91 17.17 -24.40 15.54
N GLU A 92 16.39 -23.71 14.71
CA GLU A 92 15.27 -24.31 13.96
C GLU A 92 15.73 -25.01 12.65
N GLY A 93 17.01 -24.85 12.30
CA GLY A 93 17.62 -25.34 11.07
C GLY A 93 17.06 -24.70 9.80
N ILE A 94 16.39 -23.55 9.91
CA ILE A 94 15.74 -22.85 8.79
C ILE A 94 16.78 -22.47 7.73
N LEU A 95 17.89 -21.84 8.16
CA LEU A 95 18.92 -21.34 7.25
C LEU A 95 19.53 -22.48 6.42
N LYS A 96 19.97 -23.55 7.09
CA LYS A 96 20.55 -24.73 6.45
C LYS A 96 19.59 -25.39 5.46
N LYS A 97 18.33 -25.54 5.86
CA LYS A 97 17.29 -26.18 5.06
C LYS A 97 16.89 -25.37 3.83
N MET A 98 16.71 -24.05 3.98
CA MET A 98 16.40 -23.16 2.84
C MET A 98 17.57 -23.07 1.87
N LEU A 99 18.82 -23.02 2.36
CA LEU A 99 20.01 -23.07 1.50
C LEU A 99 20.08 -24.39 0.72
N ALA A 100 19.78 -25.52 1.36
CA ALA A 100 19.74 -26.82 0.68
C ALA A 100 18.66 -26.86 -0.42
N ALA A 101 17.49 -26.28 -0.16
CA ALA A 101 16.43 -26.13 -1.15
C ALA A 101 16.89 -25.25 -2.33
N HIS A 102 17.49 -24.10 -2.06
CA HIS A 102 18.04 -23.19 -3.07
C HIS A 102 19.07 -23.89 -3.96
N LYS A 103 20.03 -24.62 -3.38
CA LYS A 103 21.02 -25.41 -4.14
C LYS A 103 20.36 -26.42 -5.09
N ASN A 104 19.32 -27.12 -4.63
CA ASN A 104 18.62 -28.10 -5.45
C ASN A 104 17.83 -27.44 -6.57
N LEU A 105 17.14 -26.34 -6.29
CA LEU A 105 16.31 -25.63 -7.26
C LEU A 105 17.13 -24.90 -8.33
N THR A 106 18.35 -24.48 -7.98
CA THR A 106 19.29 -23.79 -8.88
C THR A 106 20.30 -24.73 -9.56
N ALA A 107 20.24 -26.04 -9.31
CA ALA A 107 21.19 -27.02 -9.83
C ALA A 107 21.30 -27.01 -11.37
N ASP A 108 20.19 -26.74 -12.06
CA ASP A 108 20.13 -26.64 -13.52
C ASP A 108 20.42 -25.22 -14.06
N GLY A 109 20.88 -24.30 -13.20
CA GLY A 109 21.19 -22.91 -13.54
C GLY A 109 19.96 -21.98 -13.65
N ASN A 110 18.77 -22.46 -13.29
CA ASN A 110 17.56 -21.63 -13.25
C ASN A 110 17.59 -20.70 -12.04
N PRO A 111 17.36 -19.39 -12.20
CA PRO A 111 17.26 -18.48 -11.07
C PRO A 111 15.98 -18.78 -10.27
N VAL A 112 16.04 -18.51 -8.97
CA VAL A 112 14.90 -18.64 -8.06
C VAL A 112 14.81 -17.44 -7.15
N GLU A 113 13.64 -17.23 -6.56
CA GLU A 113 13.43 -16.26 -5.49
C GLU A 113 13.05 -17.04 -4.23
N MET A 114 13.83 -16.90 -3.17
CA MET A 114 13.58 -17.56 -1.88
C MET A 114 13.02 -16.52 -0.90
N ARG A 115 12.03 -16.90 -0.09
CA ARG A 115 11.43 -15.99 0.90
C ARG A 115 11.22 -16.68 2.24
N LEU A 116 11.49 -15.98 3.33
CA LEU A 116 11.08 -16.36 4.68
C LEU A 116 10.03 -15.35 5.17
N ALA A 117 8.78 -15.80 5.31
CA ALA A 117 7.67 -14.99 5.80
C ALA A 117 7.33 -15.33 7.25
N THR A 118 7.34 -14.33 8.13
CA THR A 118 7.00 -14.54 9.54
C THR A 118 6.52 -13.27 10.24
N ASN A 119 5.65 -13.45 11.24
CA ASN A 119 5.22 -12.37 12.13
C ASN A 119 6.25 -12.01 13.22
N ARG A 120 7.36 -12.75 13.33
CA ARG A 120 8.46 -12.44 14.26
C ARG A 120 9.23 -11.20 13.80
N THR A 121 9.67 -10.36 14.73
CA THR A 121 10.57 -9.22 14.46
C THR A 121 12.01 -9.69 14.26
N HIS A 122 12.87 -8.88 13.63
CA HIS A 122 14.32 -9.17 13.63
C HIS A 122 14.93 -8.94 15.01
N ASP A 123 16.04 -9.62 15.27
CA ASP A 123 16.97 -9.34 16.34
C ASP A 123 17.81 -8.09 15.97
N PRO A 124 17.70 -6.97 16.70
CA PRO A 124 18.49 -5.77 16.42
C PRO A 124 20.00 -5.96 16.67
N ALA A 125 20.40 -7.02 17.38
CA ALA A 125 21.80 -7.37 17.60
C ALA A 125 22.41 -8.18 16.45
N ASP A 126 21.60 -8.76 15.56
CA ASP A 126 22.10 -9.49 14.41
C ASP A 126 22.66 -8.52 13.35
N VAL A 127 23.96 -8.62 13.09
CA VAL A 127 24.70 -7.69 12.24
C VAL A 127 24.21 -7.67 10.79
N LEU A 128 23.69 -8.79 10.27
CA LEU A 128 23.20 -8.84 8.90
C LEU A 128 21.74 -8.39 8.83
N LEU A 129 20.89 -8.88 9.73
CA LEU A 129 19.45 -8.57 9.72
C LEU A 129 19.13 -7.13 10.12
N ARG A 130 19.92 -6.49 11.00
CA ARG A 130 19.72 -5.08 11.35
C ARG A 130 19.87 -4.13 10.15
N ASP A 131 20.63 -4.56 9.14
CA ASP A 131 20.88 -3.79 7.92
C ASP A 131 19.96 -4.18 6.75
N ARG A 132 18.99 -5.09 6.98
CA ARG A 132 17.99 -5.50 5.98
C ARG A 132 17.35 -4.27 5.33
N ASP A 133 17.27 -4.27 4.01
CA ASP A 133 16.59 -3.21 3.29
C ASP A 133 15.08 -3.28 3.56
N GLY A 134 14.52 -2.17 4.05
CA GLY A 134 13.10 -2.09 4.38
C GLY A 134 12.18 -2.10 3.17
N ARG A 135 12.71 -1.86 1.96
CA ARG A 135 11.93 -1.73 0.72
C ARG A 135 11.66 -3.09 0.08
N ASP A 136 12.66 -3.98 0.06
CA ASP A 136 12.56 -5.29 -0.60
C ASP A 136 12.82 -6.48 0.33
N GLY A 137 13.21 -6.24 1.59
CA GLY A 137 13.49 -7.29 2.57
C GLY A 137 14.81 -8.04 2.34
N ARG A 138 15.68 -7.58 1.43
CA ARG A 138 16.98 -8.22 1.13
C ARG A 138 18.07 -7.79 2.09
N LEU A 139 19.08 -8.64 2.24
CA LEU A 139 20.31 -8.32 2.98
C LEU A 139 21.40 -7.76 2.04
N VAL A 140 21.41 -8.19 0.79
CA VAL A 140 22.32 -7.73 -0.27
C VAL A 140 21.75 -6.44 -0.88
N PRO A 141 22.58 -5.41 -1.16
CA PRO A 141 24.04 -5.39 -1.21
C PRO A 141 24.75 -5.10 0.12
N ARG A 142 24.04 -4.69 1.17
CA ARG A 142 24.67 -4.25 2.44
C ARG A 142 25.46 -5.36 3.13
N ALA A 143 24.95 -6.59 3.10
CA ALA A 143 25.61 -7.77 3.66
C ALA A 143 26.98 -8.04 3.02
N VAL A 144 27.20 -7.67 1.76
CA VAL A 144 28.48 -7.88 1.04
C VAL A 144 29.56 -6.89 1.50
N GLN A 145 29.17 -5.74 2.06
CA GLN A 145 30.12 -4.68 2.38
C GLN A 145 31.12 -5.09 3.46
N GLY A 146 32.37 -4.62 3.32
CA GLY A 146 33.45 -4.87 4.26
C GLY A 146 34.20 -6.19 4.03
N GLY A 147 35.50 -6.18 4.33
CA GLY A 147 36.36 -7.36 4.21
C GLY A 147 36.13 -8.42 5.30
N PRO A 148 36.80 -9.58 5.23
CA PRO A 148 36.57 -10.74 6.11
C PRO A 148 36.70 -10.46 7.62
N ASN A 149 37.53 -9.47 8.00
CA ASN A 149 37.78 -9.10 9.39
C ASN A 149 36.80 -8.05 9.95
N SER A 150 35.94 -7.48 9.11
CA SER A 150 34.89 -6.53 9.55
C SER A 150 33.80 -7.24 10.36
N GLU A 151 32.94 -6.48 11.06
CA GLU A 151 31.78 -7.06 11.76
C GLU A 151 30.90 -7.88 10.80
N ARG A 152 30.60 -7.33 9.61
CA ARG A 152 29.81 -8.02 8.58
C ARG A 152 30.52 -9.26 8.06
N GLY A 153 31.83 -9.19 7.81
CA GLY A 153 32.63 -10.36 7.38
C GLY A 153 32.59 -11.50 8.38
N LYS A 154 32.69 -11.19 9.68
CA LYS A 154 32.56 -12.18 10.76
C LYS A 154 31.14 -12.76 10.84
N ALA A 155 30.12 -11.92 10.68
CA ALA A 155 28.72 -12.35 10.67
C ALA A 155 28.41 -13.28 9.49
N ARG A 156 28.87 -12.95 8.27
CA ARG A 156 28.76 -13.83 7.09
C ARG A 156 29.42 -15.18 7.34
N LYS A 157 30.63 -15.19 7.91
CA LYS A 157 31.32 -16.44 8.27
C LYS A 157 30.54 -17.27 9.29
N ALA A 158 29.94 -16.63 10.30
CA ALA A 158 29.12 -17.31 11.29
C ALA A 158 27.84 -17.92 10.68
N TRP A 159 27.14 -17.16 9.83
CA TRP A 159 25.99 -17.65 9.08
C TRP A 159 26.36 -18.80 8.16
N ALA A 160 27.53 -18.76 7.50
CA ALA A 160 27.99 -19.84 6.62
C ALA A 160 28.27 -21.13 7.41
N ILE A 161 28.87 -21.01 8.61
CA ILE A 161 29.08 -22.14 9.52
C ILE A 161 27.74 -22.75 9.97
N ALA A 162 26.78 -21.94 10.42
CA ALA A 162 25.45 -22.41 10.82
C ALA A 162 24.70 -23.09 9.65
N ALA A 163 24.85 -22.53 8.44
CA ALA A 163 24.27 -23.08 7.22
C ALA A 163 25.02 -24.31 6.68
N ASP A 164 26.14 -24.70 7.28
CA ASP A 164 27.01 -25.80 6.84
C ASP A 164 27.49 -25.63 5.37
N THR A 165 28.00 -24.43 5.07
CA THR A 165 28.48 -24.06 3.72
C THR A 165 29.66 -23.09 3.78
N ASP A 166 30.24 -22.77 2.62
CA ASP A 166 31.21 -21.67 2.49
C ASP A 166 30.52 -20.29 2.30
N GLU A 167 31.28 -19.23 2.55
CA GLU A 167 30.78 -17.85 2.43
C GLU A 167 30.32 -17.50 1.01
N PRO A 168 31.04 -17.84 -0.09
CA PRO A 168 30.55 -17.59 -1.45
C PRO A 168 29.19 -18.22 -1.75
N THR A 169 28.98 -19.46 -1.31
CA THR A 169 27.71 -20.17 -1.51
C THR A 169 26.59 -19.57 -0.66
N LEU A 170 26.88 -19.18 0.59
CA LEU A 170 25.92 -18.42 1.40
C LEU A 170 25.52 -17.12 0.68
N MET A 171 26.49 -16.38 0.14
CA MET A 171 26.20 -15.09 -0.51
C MET A 171 25.37 -15.23 -1.77
N ALA A 172 25.59 -16.28 -2.57
CA ALA A 172 24.73 -16.58 -3.72
C ALA A 172 23.27 -16.81 -3.29
N PHE A 173 23.06 -17.55 -2.19
CA PHE A 173 21.72 -17.73 -1.62
C PHE A 173 21.13 -16.44 -1.05
N LEU A 174 21.92 -15.62 -0.35
CA LEU A 174 21.45 -14.35 0.22
C LEU A 174 21.10 -13.30 -0.85
N ASP A 175 21.63 -13.41 -2.07
CA ASP A 175 21.25 -12.56 -3.20
C ASP A 175 19.83 -12.85 -3.69
N ASP A 176 19.39 -14.12 -3.57
CA ASP A 176 18.06 -14.61 -3.94
C ASP A 176 17.06 -14.64 -2.76
N LEU A 177 17.52 -14.43 -1.53
CA LEU A 177 16.70 -14.53 -0.30
C LEU A 177 16.11 -13.19 0.15
N HIS A 178 14.79 -13.19 0.33
CA HIS A 178 14.03 -12.12 0.96
C HIS A 178 13.56 -12.51 2.37
N PHE A 179 13.62 -11.56 3.30
CA PHE A 179 13.08 -11.69 4.65
C PHE A 179 11.81 -10.85 4.79
N ASP A 180 10.64 -11.48 4.73
CA ASP A 180 9.34 -10.88 4.99
C ASP A 180 9.00 -11.03 6.50
N ILE A 181 9.77 -10.33 7.33
CA ILE A 181 9.70 -10.39 8.79
C ILE A 181 8.87 -9.25 9.38
N ALA A 182 8.44 -9.40 10.64
CA ALA A 182 7.46 -8.53 11.30
C ALA A 182 6.17 -8.40 10.49
N TYR A 183 5.85 -9.45 9.72
CA TYR A 183 4.72 -9.50 8.83
C TYR A 183 3.51 -10.06 9.58
N ASP A 184 2.88 -9.21 10.39
CA ASP A 184 1.80 -9.64 11.27
C ASP A 184 0.51 -10.01 10.51
N LEU A 185 -0.38 -10.75 11.20
CA LEU A 185 -1.62 -11.24 10.60
C LEU A 185 -2.54 -10.10 10.15
N LYS A 186 -2.58 -8.98 10.86
CA LYS A 186 -3.44 -7.85 10.50
C LYS A 186 -2.97 -7.24 9.18
N ARG A 187 -1.67 -6.99 9.05
CA ARG A 187 -1.06 -6.52 7.80
C ARG A 187 -1.36 -7.48 6.64
N LEU A 188 -1.16 -8.78 6.84
CA LEU A 188 -1.45 -9.78 5.81
C LEU A 188 -2.92 -9.73 5.35
N ARG A 189 -3.87 -9.62 6.30
CA ARG A 189 -5.30 -9.47 5.98
C ARG A 189 -5.59 -8.19 5.22
N ASP A 190 -4.99 -7.08 5.62
CA ASP A 190 -5.15 -5.78 4.96
C ASP A 190 -4.66 -5.84 3.50
N GLU A 191 -3.49 -6.44 3.26
CA GLU A 191 -2.93 -6.66 1.91
C GLU A 191 -3.80 -7.59 1.05
N VAL A 192 -4.31 -8.69 1.62
CA VAL A 192 -5.25 -9.57 0.92
C VAL A 192 -6.52 -8.82 0.55
N GLY A 193 -7.09 -8.03 1.47
CA GLY A 193 -8.26 -7.21 1.21
C GLY A 193 -8.03 -6.17 0.10
N LEU A 194 -6.84 -5.56 0.05
CA LEU A 194 -6.42 -4.66 -1.02
C LEU A 194 -6.38 -5.36 -2.38
N LEU A 195 -5.73 -6.53 -2.47
CA LEU A 195 -5.66 -7.32 -3.70
C LEU A 195 -7.04 -7.82 -4.14
N MET A 196 -7.89 -8.28 -3.21
CA MET A 196 -9.28 -8.62 -3.50
C MET A 196 -10.04 -7.43 -4.07
N THR A 197 -9.87 -6.23 -3.48
CA THR A 197 -10.46 -4.99 -4.01
C THR A 197 -9.98 -4.71 -5.43
N ALA A 198 -8.67 -4.80 -5.67
CA ALA A 198 -8.05 -4.60 -6.99
C ALA A 198 -8.59 -5.59 -8.03
N ASN A 199 -8.91 -6.81 -7.62
CA ASN A 199 -9.51 -7.83 -8.49
C ASN A 199 -11.03 -7.67 -8.70
N GLY A 200 -11.65 -6.62 -8.13
CA GLY A 200 -13.09 -6.40 -8.24
C GLY A 200 -13.92 -7.30 -7.35
N LEU A 201 -13.33 -7.81 -6.26
CA LEU A 201 -13.97 -8.75 -5.35
C LEU A 201 -14.45 -8.04 -4.08
N ARG A 202 -15.32 -8.73 -3.34
CA ARG A 202 -15.59 -8.44 -1.93
C ARG A 202 -14.30 -8.59 -1.13
N SER A 203 -14.13 -7.70 -0.16
CA SER A 203 -12.91 -7.61 0.65
C SER A 203 -13.22 -7.35 2.13
N ASP A 204 -14.45 -7.65 2.55
CA ASP A 204 -14.83 -7.66 3.97
C ASP A 204 -14.12 -8.82 4.70
N GLU A 205 -14.02 -8.76 6.03
CA GLU A 205 -13.28 -9.76 6.81
C GLU A 205 -13.75 -11.19 6.52
N ASN A 206 -15.06 -11.40 6.39
CA ASN A 206 -15.62 -12.70 6.05
C ASN A 206 -15.19 -13.17 4.64
N ALA A 207 -15.13 -12.28 3.65
CA ALA A 207 -14.63 -12.62 2.31
C ALA A 207 -13.16 -13.04 2.33
N VAL A 208 -12.33 -12.41 3.16
CA VAL A 208 -10.92 -12.79 3.37
C VAL A 208 -10.83 -14.19 4.01
N ASP A 209 -11.63 -14.44 5.05
CA ASP A 209 -11.67 -15.74 5.74
C ASP A 209 -12.12 -16.87 4.82
N GLN A 210 -13.14 -16.63 3.99
CA GLN A 210 -13.62 -17.59 3.00
C GLN A 210 -12.52 -18.03 2.01
N GLY A 211 -11.61 -17.12 1.66
CA GLY A 211 -10.46 -17.41 0.81
C GLY A 211 -9.46 -18.37 1.47
N ALA A 212 -9.07 -18.09 2.72
CA ALA A 212 -8.18 -18.97 3.49
C ALA A 212 -8.82 -20.34 3.75
N ASP A 213 -10.10 -20.38 4.13
CA ASP A 213 -10.88 -21.62 4.31
C ASP A 213 -10.95 -22.46 3.03
N TRP A 214 -11.04 -21.81 1.87
CA TRP A 214 -11.03 -22.50 0.59
C TRP A 214 -9.67 -23.15 0.32
N VAL A 215 -8.56 -22.46 0.59
CA VAL A 215 -7.21 -23.05 0.50
C VAL A 215 -7.09 -24.25 1.43
N ALA A 216 -7.53 -24.14 2.69
CA ALA A 216 -7.52 -25.23 3.65
C ALA A 216 -8.22 -26.49 3.09
N LYS A 217 -9.38 -26.31 2.47
CA LYS A 217 -10.14 -27.40 1.84
C LYS A 217 -9.39 -28.03 0.65
N GLN A 218 -8.67 -27.24 -0.14
CA GLN A 218 -7.84 -27.77 -1.23
C GLN A 218 -6.68 -28.61 -0.68
N VAL A 219 -6.00 -28.12 0.35
CA VAL A 219 -4.93 -28.84 1.07
C VAL A 219 -5.44 -30.18 1.60
N ILE A 220 -6.59 -30.19 2.30
CA ILE A 220 -7.22 -31.41 2.85
C ILE A 220 -7.59 -32.40 1.73
N ALA A 221 -8.02 -31.89 0.57
CA ALA A 221 -8.34 -32.72 -0.60
C ALA A 221 -7.08 -33.22 -1.34
N GLY A 222 -5.88 -32.83 -0.93
CA GLY A 222 -4.62 -33.19 -1.59
C GLY A 222 -4.31 -32.37 -2.84
N HIS A 223 -5.06 -31.28 -3.09
CA HIS A 223 -4.78 -30.35 -4.19
C HIS A 223 -3.67 -29.37 -3.78
N ARG A 224 -2.45 -29.65 -4.24
CA ARG A 224 -1.23 -28.91 -3.87
C ARG A 224 -0.81 -27.82 -4.86
N ARG A 225 -1.47 -27.74 -6.01
CA ARG A 225 -1.20 -26.74 -7.05
C ARG A 225 -2.50 -26.18 -7.61
N LEU A 226 -2.67 -24.87 -7.46
CA LEU A 226 -3.87 -24.11 -7.79
C LEU A 226 -3.57 -23.25 -9.02
N ASN A 227 -4.15 -23.60 -10.16
CA ASN A 227 -3.99 -22.83 -11.40
C ASN A 227 -5.05 -21.71 -11.49
N LEU A 228 -4.92 -20.84 -12.51
CA LEU A 228 -5.86 -19.72 -12.72
C LEU A 228 -7.33 -20.16 -12.88
N SER A 229 -7.60 -21.34 -13.44
CA SER A 229 -8.96 -21.87 -13.54
C SER A 229 -9.52 -22.21 -12.16
N ASP A 230 -8.73 -22.85 -11.31
CA ASP A 230 -9.13 -23.20 -9.93
C ASP A 230 -9.45 -21.94 -9.13
N ILE A 231 -8.59 -20.91 -9.25
CA ILE A 231 -8.75 -19.62 -8.57
C ILE A 231 -10.02 -18.90 -9.04
N ARG A 232 -10.29 -18.84 -10.35
CA ARG A 232 -11.53 -18.24 -10.88
C ARG A 232 -12.78 -19.02 -10.45
N GLN A 233 -12.69 -20.35 -10.40
CA GLN A 233 -13.77 -21.19 -9.88
C GLN A 233 -14.03 -20.93 -8.40
N ALA A 234 -12.97 -20.72 -7.59
CA ALA A 234 -13.09 -20.34 -6.19
C ALA A 234 -13.84 -19.01 -6.03
N VAL A 235 -13.44 -17.97 -6.78
CA VAL A 235 -14.11 -16.66 -6.79
C VAL A 235 -15.60 -16.79 -7.09
N THR A 236 -15.96 -17.64 -8.06
CA THR A 236 -17.35 -17.88 -8.44
C THR A 236 -18.11 -18.65 -7.36
N THR A 237 -17.51 -19.71 -6.81
CA THR A 237 -18.14 -20.62 -5.84
C THR A 237 -18.35 -19.96 -4.48
N LEU A 238 -17.44 -19.08 -4.09
CA LEU A 238 -17.47 -18.33 -2.84
C LEU A 238 -18.30 -17.04 -2.94
N ASP A 239 -18.86 -16.73 -4.12
CA ASP A 239 -19.63 -15.51 -4.38
C ASP A 239 -18.86 -14.23 -3.98
N LEU A 240 -17.61 -14.15 -4.46
CA LEU A 240 -16.71 -13.04 -4.13
C LEU A 240 -16.80 -11.89 -5.12
N GLN A 241 -17.39 -12.08 -6.31
CA GLN A 241 -17.41 -11.04 -7.34
C GLN A 241 -18.25 -9.83 -6.89
N ARG A 242 -17.68 -8.62 -6.93
CA ARG A 242 -18.40 -7.36 -6.63
C ARG A 242 -18.51 -6.43 -7.82
N GLY A 243 -17.49 -6.39 -8.67
CA GLY A 243 -17.43 -5.51 -9.83
C GLY A 243 -16.34 -5.93 -10.80
N SER A 244 -15.97 -5.06 -11.73
CA SER A 244 -14.82 -5.34 -12.61
C SER A 244 -13.50 -5.22 -11.85
N PRO A 245 -12.38 -5.71 -12.39
CA PRO A 245 -11.05 -5.44 -11.85
C PRO A 245 -10.67 -3.96 -12.00
N TRP A 246 -9.69 -3.54 -11.22
CA TRP A 246 -9.10 -2.21 -11.23
C TRP A 246 -7.66 -2.29 -11.72
N THR A 247 -7.24 -1.27 -12.47
CA THR A 247 -5.81 -1.00 -12.67
C THR A 247 -5.32 -0.17 -11.49
N THR A 248 -4.22 -0.57 -10.88
CA THR A 248 -3.72 0.05 -9.63
C THR A 248 -2.67 1.11 -9.91
N VAL A 249 -2.78 2.24 -9.21
CA VAL A 249 -1.76 3.29 -9.13
C VAL A 249 -1.37 3.45 -7.67
N SER A 250 -0.09 3.24 -7.35
CA SER A 250 0.46 3.44 -6.02
C SER A 250 1.21 4.76 -5.95
N VAL A 251 0.92 5.56 -4.92
CA VAL A 251 1.70 6.77 -4.61
C VAL A 251 2.09 6.78 -3.14
N ALA A 252 3.39 6.90 -2.86
CA ALA A 252 3.94 6.85 -1.52
C ALA A 252 4.73 8.13 -1.21
N THR A 253 4.24 8.92 -0.24
CA THR A 253 4.94 10.12 0.28
C THR A 253 5.20 10.03 1.78
N ILE A 254 4.50 9.13 2.48
CA ILE A 254 4.53 8.96 3.93
C ILE A 254 5.34 7.72 4.32
N LYS A 255 5.09 6.59 3.67
CA LYS A 255 5.83 5.33 3.83
C LYS A 255 5.66 4.49 2.55
N HIS A 256 6.61 3.58 2.31
CA HIS A 256 6.60 2.75 1.10
C HIS A 256 5.31 1.92 1.05
N ASP A 257 4.74 1.77 -0.15
CA ASP A 257 3.59 0.89 -0.38
C ASP A 257 4.09 -0.53 -0.64
N GLU A 258 3.62 -1.48 0.16
CA GLU A 258 4.08 -2.86 0.15
C GLU A 258 3.50 -3.66 -1.02
N LEU A 259 2.49 -3.10 -1.70
CA LEU A 259 1.91 -3.64 -2.93
C LEU A 259 2.28 -2.79 -4.17
N ALA A 260 3.29 -1.92 -4.05
CA ALA A 260 3.75 -1.07 -5.15
C ALA A 260 4.20 -1.87 -6.38
N ASP A 261 4.76 -3.07 -6.18
CA ASP A 261 5.20 -3.99 -7.24
C ASP A 261 4.04 -4.61 -8.02
N GLN A 262 2.84 -4.62 -7.43
CA GLN A 262 1.59 -5.04 -8.07
C GLN A 262 0.91 -3.90 -8.84
N ALA A 263 1.38 -2.66 -8.68
CA ALA A 263 0.78 -1.49 -9.32
C ALA A 263 1.18 -1.38 -10.80
N ALA A 264 0.24 -0.98 -11.66
CA ALA A 264 0.57 -0.68 -13.05
C ALA A 264 1.45 0.59 -13.16
N VAL A 265 1.28 1.51 -12.21
CA VAL A 265 2.14 2.68 -12.04
C VAL A 265 2.45 2.83 -10.55
N SER A 266 3.73 2.96 -10.21
CA SER A 266 4.17 3.21 -8.84
C SER A 266 5.03 4.47 -8.79
N VAL A 267 4.67 5.38 -7.89
CA VAL A 267 5.37 6.64 -7.64
C VAL A 267 5.80 6.64 -6.17
N ASP A 268 7.08 6.34 -5.93
CA ASP A 268 7.67 6.31 -4.59
C ASP A 268 8.54 7.54 -4.34
N TRP A 269 8.09 8.39 -3.42
CA TRP A 269 8.75 9.62 -3.00
C TRP A 269 9.14 9.61 -1.51
N VAL A 270 9.09 8.48 -0.82
CA VAL A 270 9.38 8.43 0.62
C VAL A 270 10.76 9.01 0.93
N ASP A 271 11.75 8.70 0.09
CA ASP A 271 13.13 9.21 0.20
C ASP A 271 13.30 10.65 -0.33
N ARG A 272 12.26 11.23 -0.92
CA ARG A 272 12.25 12.60 -1.46
C ARG A 272 11.53 13.60 -0.56
N VAL A 273 10.93 13.15 0.54
CA VAL A 273 10.14 13.98 1.48
C VAL A 273 10.86 14.07 2.82
N SER A 274 10.99 15.29 3.34
CA SER A 274 11.67 15.57 4.61
C SER A 274 10.92 14.99 5.79
N GLY A 275 11.58 14.17 6.61
CA GLY A 275 11.07 13.64 7.87
C GLY A 275 11.61 12.24 8.19
N GLU A 276 12.20 12.07 9.38
CA GLU A 276 12.73 10.77 9.82
C GLU A 276 11.62 9.74 10.12
N LYS A 277 10.46 10.22 10.55
CA LYS A 277 9.29 9.39 10.88
C LYS A 277 8.17 9.65 9.90
N ASP A 278 7.37 8.63 9.61
CA ASP A 278 6.25 8.66 8.67
C ASP A 278 5.36 9.91 8.86
N TRP A 279 4.95 10.20 10.10
CA TRP A 279 4.06 11.33 10.38
C TRP A 279 4.71 12.72 10.23
N HIS A 280 6.05 12.81 10.21
CA HIS A 280 6.78 14.06 9.94
C HIS A 280 7.03 14.31 8.45
N ARG A 281 6.81 13.33 7.57
CA ARG A 281 6.99 13.48 6.11
C ARG A 281 5.87 14.32 5.50
N VAL A 282 6.13 15.62 5.27
CA VAL A 282 5.09 16.58 4.82
C VAL A 282 5.49 17.46 3.62
N ALA A 283 6.77 17.63 3.33
CA ALA A 283 7.23 18.46 2.21
C ALA A 283 8.49 17.87 1.53
N PRO A 284 8.70 18.12 0.22
CA PRO A 284 9.91 17.72 -0.48
C PRO A 284 11.17 18.19 0.22
N MET A 285 12.20 17.35 0.26
CA MET A 285 13.52 17.74 0.72
C MET A 285 14.41 18.16 -0.46
N PRO A 286 15.25 19.19 -0.33
CA PRO A 286 16.19 19.55 -1.39
C PRO A 286 17.07 18.35 -1.81
N PRO A 287 17.36 18.18 -3.11
CA PRO A 287 17.05 19.10 -4.21
C PRO A 287 15.63 18.96 -4.79
N HIS A 288 14.81 18.04 -4.28
CA HIS A 288 13.47 17.81 -4.80
C HIS A 288 12.53 18.97 -4.44
N THR A 289 11.65 19.28 -5.38
CA THR A 289 10.69 20.37 -5.30
C THR A 289 9.26 19.86 -5.49
N TRP A 290 8.29 20.68 -5.13
CA TRP A 290 6.89 20.38 -5.42
C TRP A 290 6.61 20.26 -6.92
N ASP A 291 7.31 21.01 -7.77
CA ASP A 291 7.18 20.94 -9.22
C ASP A 291 7.68 19.60 -9.76
N ASP A 292 8.77 19.05 -9.20
CA ASP A 292 9.25 17.71 -9.57
C ASP A 292 8.19 16.64 -9.25
N LEU A 293 7.58 16.74 -8.06
CA LEU A 293 6.51 15.84 -7.64
C LEU A 293 5.27 15.99 -8.54
N ALA A 294 4.91 17.22 -8.91
CA ALA A 294 3.80 17.47 -9.83
C ALA A 294 4.05 16.85 -11.21
N ALA A 295 5.27 17.01 -11.73
CA ALA A 295 5.68 16.45 -13.01
C ALA A 295 5.59 14.91 -13.02
N ASP A 296 6.05 14.25 -11.95
CA ASP A 296 5.94 12.80 -11.79
C ASP A 296 4.46 12.33 -11.87
N ILE A 297 3.54 13.01 -11.16
CA ILE A 297 2.09 12.65 -11.19
C ILE A 297 1.45 12.91 -12.55
N ALA A 298 1.84 13.99 -13.24
CA ALA A 298 1.36 14.29 -14.59
C ALA A 298 1.72 13.19 -15.62
N THR A 299 2.71 12.35 -15.35
CA THR A 299 3.03 11.21 -16.24
C THR A 299 2.10 10.01 -16.06
N VAL A 300 1.40 9.89 -14.92
CA VAL A 300 0.58 8.72 -14.58
C VAL A 300 -0.46 8.38 -15.66
N PRO A 301 -1.26 9.33 -16.20
CA PRO A 301 -2.22 9.04 -17.26
C PRO A 301 -1.63 8.34 -18.48
N THR A 302 -0.40 8.70 -18.85
CA THR A 302 0.30 8.13 -20.02
C THR A 302 0.80 6.72 -19.74
N GLN A 303 1.32 6.48 -18.53
CA GLN A 303 1.84 5.17 -18.12
C GLN A 303 0.74 4.10 -17.99
N LEU A 304 -0.50 4.52 -17.75
CA LEU A 304 -1.66 3.63 -17.63
C LEU A 304 -2.07 2.90 -18.92
N GLY A 305 -1.43 3.19 -20.07
CA GLY A 305 -1.63 2.41 -21.30
C GLY A 305 -3.08 2.38 -21.82
N GLY A 306 -3.89 3.37 -21.45
CA GLY A 306 -5.31 3.46 -21.82
C GLY A 306 -6.29 2.88 -20.79
N ALA A 307 -5.81 2.29 -19.68
CA ALA A 307 -6.67 1.92 -18.57
C ALA A 307 -7.43 3.13 -18.02
N ARG A 308 -8.72 2.94 -17.70
CA ARG A 308 -9.61 4.03 -17.24
C ARG A 308 -10.18 3.81 -15.85
N ARG A 309 -10.14 2.59 -15.33
CA ARG A 309 -10.72 2.26 -14.02
C ARG A 309 -9.61 2.04 -13.02
N ILE A 310 -9.33 3.07 -12.23
CA ILE A 310 -8.09 3.21 -11.48
C ILE A 310 -8.35 3.08 -9.98
N LEU A 311 -7.68 2.14 -9.32
CA LEU A 311 -7.63 2.06 -7.87
C LEU A 311 -6.36 2.76 -7.39
N VAL A 312 -6.54 3.84 -6.64
CA VAL A 312 -5.46 4.59 -5.99
C VAL A 312 -5.10 3.90 -4.67
N SER A 313 -3.83 3.54 -4.51
CA SER A 313 -3.24 2.95 -3.30
C SER A 313 -2.02 3.75 -2.83
N GLY A 314 -1.40 3.27 -1.74
CA GLY A 314 -0.24 3.88 -1.13
C GLY A 314 -0.57 4.88 -0.03
N HIS A 315 0.49 5.46 0.54
CA HIS A 315 0.41 6.34 1.69
C HIS A 315 0.85 7.74 1.31
N MET A 316 -0.12 8.59 0.97
CA MET A 316 0.10 9.94 0.46
C MET A 316 -0.65 11.01 1.25
N ARG A 317 -0.20 12.26 1.12
CA ARG A 317 -0.85 13.43 1.72
C ARG A 317 -2.00 13.96 0.86
N GLN A 318 -2.78 14.89 1.41
CA GLN A 318 -4.05 15.31 0.80
C GLN A 318 -3.85 16.10 -0.49
N ALA A 319 -2.85 16.98 -0.55
CA ALA A 319 -2.56 17.72 -1.77
C ALA A 319 -2.16 16.76 -2.91
N THR A 320 -1.38 15.72 -2.60
CA THR A 320 -0.98 14.69 -3.57
C THR A 320 -2.17 13.87 -4.04
N GLY A 321 -3.04 13.43 -3.12
CA GLY A 321 -4.27 12.71 -3.48
C GLY A 321 -5.19 13.55 -4.37
N PHE A 322 -5.34 14.85 -4.08
CA PHE A 322 -6.09 15.77 -4.92
C PHE A 322 -5.47 15.91 -6.32
N LEU A 323 -4.16 16.14 -6.42
CA LEU A 323 -3.48 16.26 -7.71
C LEU A 323 -3.64 14.99 -8.55
N LEU A 324 -3.44 13.81 -7.96
CA LEU A 324 -3.64 12.54 -8.67
C LEU A 324 -5.08 12.38 -9.18
N GLY A 325 -6.07 12.75 -8.36
CA GLY A 325 -7.46 12.81 -8.79
C GLY A 325 -7.64 13.77 -9.99
N ALA A 326 -7.02 14.95 -9.93
CA ALA A 326 -7.09 15.96 -10.98
C ALA A 326 -6.35 15.59 -12.28
N GLU A 327 -5.36 14.70 -12.25
CA GLU A 327 -4.78 14.11 -13.47
C GLU A 327 -5.66 12.98 -14.03
N LEU A 328 -6.41 12.31 -13.15
CA LEU A 328 -7.36 11.25 -13.49
C LEU A 328 -8.79 11.78 -13.57
N ARG A 329 -9.03 12.97 -14.16
CA ARG A 329 -10.36 13.62 -14.18
C ARG A 329 -11.45 12.78 -14.86
N ARG A 330 -12.68 12.91 -14.35
CA ARG A 330 -13.88 12.30 -14.95
C ARG A 330 -14.11 12.69 -16.42
N VAL A 331 -13.80 13.94 -16.81
CA VAL A 331 -13.98 14.39 -18.21
C VAL A 331 -13.05 13.68 -19.19
N LEU A 332 -11.93 13.13 -18.69
CA LEU A 332 -11.01 12.28 -19.43
C LEU A 332 -11.45 10.80 -19.42
N ARG A 333 -12.66 10.52 -18.93
CA ARG A 333 -13.31 9.20 -18.83
C ARG A 333 -12.65 8.22 -17.87
N TYR A 334 -11.88 8.72 -16.92
CA TYR A 334 -11.44 7.89 -15.80
C TYR A 334 -12.60 7.63 -14.83
N GLU A 335 -12.50 6.51 -14.13
CA GLU A 335 -13.20 6.22 -12.89
C GLU A 335 -12.12 5.93 -11.85
N VAL A 336 -12.25 6.52 -10.65
CA VAL A 336 -11.26 6.36 -9.58
C VAL A 336 -11.90 5.74 -8.35
N GLY A 337 -11.18 4.80 -7.75
CA GLY A 337 -11.47 4.21 -6.45
C GLY A 337 -10.30 4.44 -5.51
N VAL A 338 -10.57 4.55 -4.21
CA VAL A 338 -9.56 4.65 -3.15
C VAL A 338 -10.11 3.99 -1.89
N ARG A 339 -9.30 3.18 -1.21
CA ARG A 339 -9.72 2.61 0.07
C ARG A 339 -9.62 3.64 1.18
N GLN A 340 -10.70 3.78 1.93
CA GLN A 340 -10.76 4.60 3.13
C GLN A 340 -11.23 3.71 4.28
N GLY A 341 -10.26 3.20 5.04
CA GLY A 341 -10.51 2.13 6.01
C GLY A 341 -10.90 0.81 5.32
N ASP A 342 -12.02 0.24 5.74
CA ASP A 342 -12.60 -1.01 5.21
C ASP A 342 -13.43 -0.80 3.94
N GLN A 343 -13.74 0.46 3.59
CA GLN A 343 -14.59 0.80 2.45
C GLN A 343 -13.79 1.20 1.22
N LEU A 344 -14.33 0.86 0.04
CA LEU A 344 -13.92 1.44 -1.23
C LEU A 344 -14.76 2.69 -1.50
N TRP A 345 -14.13 3.86 -1.52
CA TRP A 345 -14.74 5.11 -1.97
C TRP A 345 -14.47 5.27 -3.46
N SER A 346 -15.51 5.39 -4.28
CA SER A 346 -15.39 5.35 -5.74
C SER A 346 -16.22 6.44 -6.42
N SER A 347 -15.72 6.95 -7.55
CA SER A 347 -16.46 7.86 -8.43
C SER A 347 -17.64 7.20 -9.14
N GLU A 348 -17.68 5.87 -9.15
CA GLU A 348 -18.76 5.05 -9.72
C GLU A 348 -20.02 5.04 -8.83
N GLU A 349 -19.88 5.41 -7.54
CA GLU A 349 -21.01 5.48 -6.62
C GLU A 349 -22.00 6.54 -7.09
N LYS A 350 -23.30 6.24 -7.02
CA LYS A 350 -24.33 7.23 -7.37
C LYS A 350 -24.24 8.40 -6.39
N THR A 351 -24.23 9.62 -6.92
CA THR A 351 -24.24 10.83 -6.10
C THR A 351 -25.66 11.19 -5.69
N GLU A 352 -25.82 11.56 -4.44
CA GLU A 352 -27.06 12.06 -3.86
C GLU A 352 -26.87 13.50 -3.37
N ALA A 353 -27.95 14.13 -2.92
CA ALA A 353 -27.84 15.45 -2.31
C ALA A 353 -27.08 15.35 -0.98
N PHE A 354 -25.99 16.12 -0.84
CA PHE A 354 -25.26 16.26 0.42
C PHE A 354 -25.35 17.69 0.93
N SER A 355 -25.74 17.87 2.19
CA SER A 355 -25.93 19.17 2.81
C SER A 355 -24.63 19.73 3.39
N LEU A 356 -24.27 20.94 2.98
CA LEU A 356 -23.10 21.67 3.45
C LEU A 356 -23.53 22.84 4.33
N LYS A 357 -22.84 23.03 5.45
CA LYS A 357 -22.81 24.32 6.14
C LYS A 357 -21.68 25.14 5.51
N VAL A 358 -22.05 26.25 4.88
CA VAL A 358 -21.10 27.17 4.23
C VAL A 358 -21.06 28.48 5.03
N THR A 359 -19.85 28.95 5.33
CA THR A 359 -19.64 30.28 5.93
C THR A 359 -18.69 31.07 5.05
N GLU A 360 -19.01 32.35 4.86
CA GLU A 360 -18.20 33.28 4.06
C GLU A 360 -17.68 34.40 4.94
N GLN A 361 -16.40 34.73 4.79
CA GLN A 361 -15.77 35.85 5.45
C GLN A 361 -15.05 36.71 4.43
N SER A 362 -15.43 37.99 4.34
CA SER A 362 -14.68 38.99 3.60
C SER A 362 -13.37 39.32 4.32
N VAL A 363 -12.27 39.30 3.57
CA VAL A 363 -10.92 39.62 4.04
C VAL A 363 -10.37 40.86 3.31
N GLY A 364 -10.74 41.04 2.04
CA GLY A 364 -10.39 42.23 1.26
C GLY A 364 -8.89 42.40 0.96
N LEU A 365 -8.13 41.29 0.93
CA LEU A 365 -6.67 41.31 0.69
C LEU A 365 -6.29 41.13 -0.79
N GLY A 366 -7.28 40.94 -1.68
CA GLY A 366 -7.09 40.85 -3.13
C GLY A 366 -8.37 40.46 -3.85
N SER A 367 -8.27 39.74 -4.96
CA SER A 367 -9.40 39.32 -5.80
C SER A 367 -9.74 37.83 -5.72
N ASP A 368 -8.87 37.04 -5.12
CA ASP A 368 -8.94 35.58 -5.16
C ASP A 368 -9.88 35.04 -4.08
N THR A 369 -10.20 33.74 -4.14
CA THR A 369 -11.01 33.07 -3.13
C THR A 369 -10.19 31.99 -2.44
N ALA A 370 -10.23 31.94 -1.11
CA ALA A 370 -9.79 30.75 -0.36
C ALA A 370 -10.99 29.84 -0.07
N LEU A 371 -10.86 28.55 -0.36
CA LEU A 371 -11.83 27.51 -0.01
C LEU A 371 -11.22 26.54 1.00
N ILE A 372 -11.77 26.52 2.21
CA ILE A 372 -11.40 25.58 3.26
C ILE A 372 -12.45 24.47 3.31
N VAL A 373 -12.01 23.23 3.09
CA VAL A 373 -12.86 22.03 3.19
C VAL A 373 -12.63 21.37 4.55
N ASN A 374 -13.54 21.63 5.49
CA ASN A 374 -13.40 21.30 6.91
C ASN A 374 -14.26 20.09 7.28
N VAL A 375 -13.66 18.89 7.32
CA VAL A 375 -14.39 17.62 7.48
C VAL A 375 -13.96 16.85 8.72
N ALA A 376 -12.70 16.46 8.84
CA ALA A 376 -12.28 15.46 9.82
C ALA A 376 -12.03 16.03 11.23
N ALA A 377 -11.64 17.30 11.31
CA ALA A 377 -11.37 18.00 12.56
C ALA A 377 -11.64 19.48 12.33
N ASP A 378 -12.07 20.20 13.37
CA ASP A 378 -12.43 21.61 13.25
C ASP A 378 -11.20 22.52 13.35
N PHE A 379 -10.51 22.68 12.22
CA PHE A 379 -9.31 23.51 12.10
C PHE A 379 -9.46 24.64 11.06
N ALA A 380 -10.69 24.95 10.68
CA ALA A 380 -10.97 26.02 9.72
C ALA A 380 -10.45 27.39 10.19
N ASP A 381 -10.62 27.72 11.47
CA ASP A 381 -10.15 28.99 12.02
C ASP A 381 -8.62 29.12 11.94
N GLN A 382 -7.88 28.04 12.18
CA GLN A 382 -6.41 28.04 12.07
C GLN A 382 -5.95 28.27 10.63
N ALA A 383 -6.62 27.65 9.64
CA ALA A 383 -6.35 27.91 8.24
C ALA A 383 -6.69 29.36 7.85
N ALA A 384 -7.83 29.88 8.31
CA ALA A 384 -8.24 31.26 8.07
C ALA A 384 -7.25 32.27 8.69
N ASP A 385 -6.77 32.01 9.90
CA ASP A 385 -5.77 32.83 10.57
C ASP A 385 -4.43 32.80 9.81
N TRP A 386 -4.00 31.62 9.36
CA TRP A 386 -2.79 31.50 8.53
C TRP A 386 -2.91 32.27 7.21
N ILE A 387 -4.05 32.19 6.52
CA ILE A 387 -4.33 32.92 5.27
C ILE A 387 -4.20 34.44 5.49
N ARG A 388 -4.76 34.97 6.59
CA ARG A 388 -4.66 36.40 6.92
C ARG A 388 -3.24 36.79 7.30
N HIS A 389 -2.54 35.94 8.04
CA HIS A 389 -1.19 36.20 8.51
C HIS A 389 -0.18 36.28 7.37
N ILE A 390 -0.24 35.32 6.43
CA ILE A 390 0.68 35.30 5.27
C ILE A 390 0.28 36.33 4.20
N GLY A 391 -0.97 36.83 4.24
CA GLY A 391 -1.45 37.86 3.33
C GLY A 391 -1.70 37.35 1.91
N LEU A 392 -2.31 36.16 1.76
CA LEU A 392 -2.74 35.71 0.44
C LEU A 392 -3.69 36.74 -0.20
N PRO A 393 -3.66 36.92 -1.54
CA PRO A 393 -4.42 37.94 -2.25
C PRO A 393 -5.92 37.61 -2.38
N VAL A 394 -6.55 37.20 -1.28
CA VAL A 394 -7.93 36.71 -1.24
C VAL A 394 -8.91 37.81 -0.83
N ALA A 395 -9.99 37.95 -1.60
CA ALA A 395 -11.15 38.77 -1.26
C ALA A 395 -11.97 38.09 -0.15
N THR A 396 -12.19 36.78 -0.27
CA THR A 396 -13.13 36.02 0.54
C THR A 396 -12.54 34.67 0.95
N ILE A 397 -12.75 34.29 2.21
CA ILE A 397 -12.57 32.93 2.71
C ILE A 397 -13.94 32.27 2.77
N VAL A 398 -14.08 31.14 2.10
CA VAL A 398 -15.26 30.27 2.09
C VAL A 398 -14.89 29.00 2.84
N THR A 399 -15.60 28.69 3.92
CA THR A 399 -15.44 27.43 4.65
C THR A 399 -16.64 26.54 4.39
N ALA A 400 -16.38 25.32 3.95
CA ALA A 400 -17.38 24.29 3.72
C ALA A 400 -17.20 23.15 4.73
N THR A 401 -18.24 22.91 5.52
CA THR A 401 -18.28 21.87 6.56
C THR A 401 -19.51 20.98 6.31
N PRO A 402 -19.45 19.66 6.58
CA PRO A 402 -20.66 18.85 6.65
C PRO A 402 -21.73 19.51 7.54
N SER A 403 -23.01 19.45 7.18
CA SER A 403 -24.06 20.08 8.00
C SER A 403 -24.17 19.52 9.42
N THR A 404 -23.67 18.30 9.63
CA THR A 404 -23.54 17.63 10.93
C THR A 404 -22.35 18.10 11.77
N GLY A 405 -21.52 19.00 11.24
CA GLY A 405 -20.27 19.45 11.84
C GLY A 405 -19.05 18.65 11.37
N ALA A 406 -17.85 19.17 11.67
CA ALA A 406 -16.59 18.48 11.43
C ALA A 406 -16.41 17.34 12.45
N SER A 407 -16.13 16.15 11.96
CA SER A 407 -15.89 14.94 12.75
C SER A 407 -15.19 13.90 11.88
N PRO A 408 -14.36 13.01 12.46
CA PRO A 408 -13.85 11.83 11.75
C PRO A 408 -14.96 10.93 11.17
N THR A 409 -16.19 11.06 11.67
CA THR A 409 -17.38 10.32 11.24
C THR A 409 -18.39 11.17 10.47
N ALA A 410 -17.99 12.35 9.97
CA ALA A 410 -18.92 13.21 9.23
C ALA A 410 -19.25 12.68 7.81
N VAL A 411 -18.36 11.85 7.25
CA VAL A 411 -18.53 11.20 5.95
C VAL A 411 -18.24 9.70 6.13
N THR A 412 -19.28 8.87 6.21
CA THR A 412 -19.19 7.47 6.65
C THR A 412 -19.43 6.43 5.57
N THR A 413 -19.88 6.85 4.38
CA THR A 413 -20.23 5.94 3.30
C THR A 413 -19.60 6.35 1.97
N PRO A 414 -19.37 5.41 1.04
CA PRO A 414 -18.85 5.72 -0.29
C PRO A 414 -19.73 6.73 -1.06
N VAL A 415 -21.06 6.56 -0.98
CA VAL A 415 -22.06 7.48 -1.59
C VAL A 415 -21.92 8.88 -1.00
N ALA A 416 -21.82 9.00 0.33
CA ALA A 416 -21.65 10.30 0.99
C ALA A 416 -20.35 10.98 0.56
N ALA A 417 -19.24 10.24 0.46
CA ALA A 417 -17.96 10.78 0.03
C ALA A 417 -17.99 11.31 -1.41
N ASN A 418 -18.55 10.53 -2.35
CA ASN A 418 -18.67 10.95 -3.74
C ASN A 418 -19.60 12.16 -3.89
N SER A 419 -20.73 12.16 -3.16
CA SER A 419 -21.69 13.27 -3.13
C SER A 419 -21.06 14.55 -2.56
N PHE A 420 -20.31 14.43 -1.47
CA PHE A 420 -19.60 15.56 -0.86
C PHE A 420 -18.59 16.18 -1.83
N ALA A 421 -17.77 15.35 -2.49
CA ALA A 421 -16.79 15.82 -3.48
C ALA A 421 -17.44 16.65 -4.60
N VAL A 422 -18.57 16.18 -5.13
CA VAL A 422 -19.35 16.91 -6.14
C VAL A 422 -19.89 18.24 -5.62
N GLN A 423 -20.44 18.27 -4.40
CA GLN A 423 -21.00 19.48 -3.81
C GLN A 423 -19.93 20.54 -3.52
N ILE A 424 -18.74 20.13 -3.09
CA ILE A 424 -17.60 21.04 -2.89
C ILE A 424 -17.10 21.61 -4.23
N ARG A 425 -16.99 20.79 -5.29
CA ARG A 425 -16.68 21.29 -6.64
C ARG A 425 -17.69 22.35 -7.07
N ASP A 426 -18.99 22.09 -6.89
CA ASP A 426 -20.02 23.05 -7.30
C ASP A 426 -20.00 24.33 -6.46
N LEU A 427 -19.61 24.25 -5.19
CA LEU A 427 -19.29 25.42 -4.38
C LEU A 427 -18.08 26.18 -4.93
N ALA A 428 -16.98 25.49 -5.23
CA ALA A 428 -15.78 26.08 -5.81
C ALA A 428 -16.08 26.83 -7.12
N ARG A 429 -16.94 26.28 -7.98
CA ARG A 429 -17.38 26.95 -9.22
C ARG A 429 -18.16 28.24 -8.97
N ARG A 430 -18.97 28.31 -7.91
CA ARG A 430 -19.74 29.52 -7.57
C ARG A 430 -18.85 30.64 -7.05
N HIS A 431 -17.80 30.31 -6.31
CA HIS A 431 -16.92 31.28 -5.68
C HIS A 431 -15.59 31.53 -6.41
N GLY A 432 -15.23 30.68 -7.38
CA GLY A 432 -14.04 30.80 -8.22
C GLY A 432 -14.30 31.46 -9.57
N THR A 433 -15.25 32.40 -9.66
CA THR A 433 -15.62 33.08 -10.91
C THR A 433 -14.68 34.23 -11.29
N SER A 434 -13.95 34.78 -10.31
CA SER A 434 -12.96 35.83 -10.49
C SER A 434 -11.66 35.44 -9.78
N GLY A 435 -10.54 35.41 -10.51
CA GLY A 435 -9.22 35.14 -9.94
C GLY A 435 -8.92 33.66 -9.70
N THR A 436 -7.90 33.43 -8.88
CA THR A 436 -7.39 32.11 -8.52
C THR A 436 -8.15 31.56 -7.31
N LEU A 437 -8.24 30.24 -7.19
CA LEU A 437 -8.78 29.58 -6.02
C LEU A 437 -7.65 29.00 -5.16
N HIS A 438 -7.65 29.29 -3.86
CA HIS A 438 -6.72 28.71 -2.89
C HIS A 438 -7.43 27.62 -2.08
N LEU A 439 -7.07 26.36 -2.29
CA LEU A 439 -7.75 25.20 -1.70
C LEU A 439 -6.98 24.64 -0.50
N PHE A 440 -7.66 24.53 0.63
CA PHE A 440 -7.16 23.94 1.88
C PHE A 440 -8.04 22.74 2.25
N LEU A 441 -7.43 21.57 2.40
CA LEU A 441 -8.13 20.32 2.70
C LEU A 441 -7.87 19.91 4.15
N ILE A 442 -8.95 19.66 4.91
CA ILE A 442 -8.90 19.20 6.30
C ILE A 442 -9.83 17.99 6.40
N GLY A 443 -9.35 16.82 6.00
CA GLY A 443 -10.24 15.69 5.76
C GLY A 443 -9.56 14.34 5.53
N PRO A 444 -10.34 13.32 5.16
CA PRO A 444 -9.79 12.02 4.76
C PRO A 444 -9.11 12.09 3.38
N LEU A 445 -8.07 11.27 3.18
CA LEU A 445 -7.37 11.16 1.89
C LEU A 445 -8.32 10.75 0.76
N GLY A 446 -9.22 9.80 1.02
CA GLY A 446 -10.15 9.32 -0.01
C GLY A 446 -11.03 10.44 -0.57
N LEU A 447 -11.38 11.43 0.26
CA LEU A 447 -12.13 12.59 -0.20
C LEU A 447 -11.28 13.50 -1.10
N ALA A 448 -10.00 13.71 -0.78
CA ALA A 448 -9.11 14.53 -1.59
C ALA A 448 -8.98 13.98 -3.03
N VAL A 449 -8.82 12.65 -3.17
CA VAL A 449 -8.77 11.97 -4.48
C VAL A 449 -10.07 12.17 -5.27
N LEU A 450 -11.23 11.90 -4.65
CA LEU A 450 -12.53 12.09 -5.31
C LEU A 450 -12.77 13.56 -5.68
N LEU A 451 -12.36 14.49 -4.83
CA LEU A 451 -12.50 15.93 -5.09
C LEU A 451 -11.71 16.36 -6.32
N GLY A 452 -10.42 15.99 -6.39
CA GLY A 452 -9.57 16.23 -7.54
C GLY A 452 -10.15 15.61 -8.83
N HIS A 453 -10.65 14.38 -8.74
CA HIS A 453 -11.28 13.68 -9.86
C HIS A 453 -12.49 14.42 -10.45
N HIS A 454 -13.31 15.02 -9.59
CA HIS A 454 -14.45 15.82 -10.00
C HIS A 454 -14.08 17.24 -10.42
N TRP A 455 -12.84 17.70 -10.16
CA TRP A 455 -12.38 19.09 -10.28
C TRP A 455 -12.26 19.61 -11.72
N ASN A 456 -13.40 19.75 -12.37
CA ASN A 456 -13.51 20.16 -13.77
C ASN A 456 -14.19 21.53 -13.85
N ARG A 457 -13.78 22.39 -14.80
CA ARG A 457 -14.38 23.73 -14.98
C ARG A 457 -14.38 24.56 -13.70
N VAL A 458 -13.30 24.45 -12.92
CA VAL A 458 -13.01 25.33 -11.79
C VAL A 458 -11.85 26.22 -12.25
N THR A 459 -11.75 27.45 -11.76
CA THR A 459 -10.59 28.30 -12.06
C THR A 459 -9.27 27.65 -11.61
N THR A 460 -8.13 28.18 -12.07
CA THR A 460 -6.81 27.75 -11.61
C THR A 460 -6.80 27.67 -10.09
N THR A 461 -6.38 26.53 -9.56
CA THR A 461 -6.46 26.20 -8.15
C THR A 461 -5.06 25.97 -7.59
N HIS A 462 -4.66 26.78 -6.60
CA HIS A 462 -3.49 26.52 -5.76
C HIS A 462 -3.90 25.63 -4.60
N VAL A 463 -3.36 24.43 -4.53
CA VAL A 463 -3.64 23.42 -3.51
C VAL A 463 -2.57 23.50 -2.43
N TYR A 464 -2.99 23.65 -1.18
CA TYR A 464 -2.10 23.81 -0.04
C TYR A 464 -2.00 22.51 0.77
N GLU A 465 -0.77 22.15 1.15
CA GLU A 465 -0.48 21.05 2.06
C GLU A 465 -0.22 21.58 3.48
N HIS A 466 -0.73 20.87 4.49
CA HIS A 466 -0.54 21.25 5.88
C HIS A 466 0.78 20.69 6.42
N LEU A 467 1.66 21.57 6.87
CA LEU A 467 3.00 21.26 7.36
C LEU A 467 3.07 21.13 8.89
N GLY A 468 1.93 20.98 9.56
CA GLY A 468 1.86 20.97 11.02
C GLY A 468 2.12 22.35 11.61
N ALA A 469 3.01 22.44 12.60
CA ALA A 469 3.33 23.70 13.27
C ALA A 469 3.92 24.77 12.33
N GLN A 470 4.37 24.40 11.14
CA GLN A 470 4.91 25.33 10.13
C GLN A 470 3.80 25.97 9.28
N GLY A 471 2.52 25.64 9.50
CA GLY A 471 1.39 26.18 8.78
C GLY A 471 1.13 25.43 7.48
N TYR A 472 1.02 26.16 6.37
CA TYR A 472 0.72 25.60 5.06
C TYR A 472 1.80 25.97 4.03
N ALA A 473 1.94 25.13 3.00
CA ALA A 473 2.70 25.46 1.80
C ALA A 473 1.85 25.25 0.55
N HIS A 474 2.03 26.11 -0.45
CA HIS A 474 1.50 25.86 -1.78
C HIS A 474 2.24 24.63 -2.34
N ALA A 475 1.52 23.53 -2.49
CA ALA A 475 2.06 22.27 -2.96
C ALA A 475 1.87 22.14 -4.48
N PHE A 476 0.66 22.35 -4.99
CA PHE A 476 0.39 22.10 -6.42
C PHE A 476 -0.51 23.16 -7.03
N THR A 477 -0.28 23.46 -8.31
CA THR A 477 -1.22 24.22 -9.13
C THR A 477 -1.98 23.28 -10.06
N VAL A 478 -3.30 23.38 -10.06
CA VAL A 478 -4.17 22.66 -10.98
C VAL A 478 -4.82 23.66 -11.91
N ASP A 479 -4.53 23.53 -13.20
CA ASP A 479 -5.06 24.42 -14.24
C ASP A 479 -6.56 24.17 -14.51
N ALA A 480 -7.21 25.22 -14.99
CA ALA A 480 -8.66 25.34 -15.14
C ALA A 480 -9.33 24.34 -16.11
#